data_AF-A0A1L6PGF4-F1
#
_entry.id   AF-A0A1L6PGF4-F1
#
_cell.length_a   1.000
_cell.length_b   1.000
_cell.length_c   1.000
_cell.angle_alpha   90.00
_cell.angle_beta   90.00
_cell.angle_gamma   90.00
#
_symmetry.space_group_name_H-M   'P 1'
#
loop_
_entity.id
_entity.type
_entity.pdbx_description
1 polymer ?
#
loop_
_entity_poly.entity_id
_entity_poly.type
_entity_poly.pdbx_seq_one_letter_code
_entity_poly.pdbx_strand_id
1 'polypeptide(L)'
;MIHEVDEGLRLLLAEAGLEDSGVDLVFDAPTKDWSARRNAPTISVFLHGIREDAARRRTGTAETHDEEGVITGWRTPPRWFELTYLVTAWTNRPQDEHRLLSEVLRTLVRTDTLPARLHTGSLAELGLTVELEAAGPGAGGPSASDVWSALGGELKAAIDLRVLAPLAGERTAAGPPVTEGLVMQAAPHLDGGPGDPGRRLRYDGATDPGGQGFAAPRERRLPPGRRRRGNAAR
;
A
#
# COMPACT_ATOMS: atom_id res chain seq x y z
N MET A 1 -0.03 -5.56 5.36
CA MET A 1 -0.13 -5.78 3.91
C MET A 1 -0.48 -7.23 3.59
N ILE A 2 0.42 -8.22 3.68
CA ILE A 2 0.09 -9.62 3.24
C ILE A 2 -1.15 -10.18 3.95
N HIS A 3 -1.19 -10.15 5.28
CA HIS A 3 -2.37 -10.60 6.04
C HIS A 3 -3.65 -9.78 5.76
N GLU A 4 -3.51 -8.52 5.33
CA GLU A 4 -4.63 -7.65 4.96
C GLU A 4 -5.16 -8.01 3.56
N VAL A 5 -4.26 -8.43 2.66
CA VAL A 5 -4.62 -9.01 1.36
C VAL A 5 -5.30 -10.34 1.55
N ASP A 6 -4.76 -11.23 2.40
CA ASP A 6 -5.36 -12.53 2.70
C ASP A 6 -6.79 -12.37 3.23
N GLU A 7 -6.99 -11.46 4.19
CA GLU A 7 -8.34 -11.15 4.69
C GLU A 7 -9.24 -10.53 3.61
N GLY A 8 -8.71 -9.64 2.77
CA GLY A 8 -9.44 -9.06 1.64
C GLY A 8 -9.91 -10.11 0.63
N LEU A 9 -9.04 -11.07 0.28
CA LEU A 9 -9.38 -12.21 -0.59
C LEU A 9 -10.41 -13.13 0.08
N ARG A 10 -10.28 -13.35 1.39
CA ARG A 10 -11.24 -14.15 2.17
C ARG A 10 -12.63 -13.54 2.09
N LEU A 11 -12.74 -12.24 2.40
CA LEU A 11 -14.01 -11.51 2.35
C LEU A 11 -14.58 -11.44 0.92
N LEU A 12 -13.74 -11.22 -0.09
CA LEU A 12 -14.17 -11.17 -1.49
C LEU A 12 -14.81 -12.50 -1.94
N LEU A 13 -14.20 -13.63 -1.58
CA LEU A 13 -14.71 -14.95 -1.92
C LEU A 13 -15.94 -15.32 -1.07
N ALA A 14 -15.99 -14.89 0.19
CA ALA A 14 -17.18 -15.03 1.03
C ALA A 14 -18.38 -14.26 0.47
N GLU A 15 -18.21 -12.99 0.05
CA GLU A 15 -19.26 -12.18 -0.58
C GLU A 15 -19.80 -12.79 -1.88
N ALA A 16 -19.03 -13.66 -2.54
CA ALA A 16 -19.48 -14.39 -3.72
C ALA A 16 -20.42 -15.57 -3.42
N GLY A 17 -20.68 -15.88 -2.14
CA GLY A 17 -21.59 -16.95 -1.70
C GLY A 17 -20.92 -18.32 -1.54
N LEU A 18 -19.59 -18.39 -1.54
CA LEU A 18 -18.86 -19.65 -1.41
C LEU A 18 -18.98 -20.23 0.02
N GLU A 19 -18.91 -19.40 1.05
CA GLU A 19 -19.06 -19.85 2.45
C GLU A 19 -20.49 -20.33 2.74
N ASP A 20 -21.51 -19.65 2.19
CA ASP A 20 -22.93 -20.05 2.32
C ASP A 20 -23.24 -21.40 1.67
N SER A 21 -22.37 -21.84 0.75
CA SER A 21 -22.47 -23.13 0.05
C SER A 21 -21.83 -24.29 0.82
N GLY A 22 -21.32 -24.04 2.03
CA GLY A 22 -20.62 -25.04 2.86
C GLY A 22 -19.22 -25.39 2.35
N VAL A 23 -18.59 -24.46 1.62
CA VAL A 23 -17.23 -24.60 1.12
C VAL A 23 -16.27 -23.88 2.07
N ASP A 24 -15.27 -24.61 2.56
CA ASP A 24 -14.23 -24.04 3.43
C ASP A 24 -13.22 -23.24 2.60
N LEU A 25 -12.81 -22.07 3.11
CA LEU A 25 -11.75 -21.26 2.52
C LEU A 25 -10.51 -21.24 3.42
N VAL A 26 -9.36 -21.62 2.87
CA VAL A 26 -8.09 -21.73 3.62
C VAL A 26 -6.91 -21.18 2.82
N PHE A 27 -5.83 -20.82 3.53
CA PHE A 27 -4.62 -20.23 2.95
C PHE A 27 -3.38 -21.13 3.11
N ASP A 28 -3.60 -22.39 3.51
CA ASP A 28 -2.53 -23.38 3.67
C ASP A 28 -1.98 -23.85 2.33
N ALA A 29 -0.76 -24.41 2.36
CA ALA A 29 -0.21 -25.10 1.20
C ALA A 29 -0.99 -26.41 0.94
N PRO A 30 -1.45 -26.66 -0.31
CA PRO A 30 -2.27 -27.83 -0.61
C PRO A 30 -1.40 -29.08 -0.83
N THR A 31 -0.72 -29.53 0.23
CA THR A 31 0.14 -30.72 0.21
C THR A 31 -0.68 -32.01 0.22
N LYS A 32 -0.05 -33.15 -0.11
CA LYS A 32 -0.71 -34.47 -0.11
C LYS A 32 -1.29 -34.85 1.25
N ASP A 33 -0.56 -34.60 2.34
CA ASP A 33 -1.03 -34.90 3.70
C ASP A 33 -2.11 -33.92 4.16
N TRP A 34 -2.09 -32.70 3.63
CA TRP A 34 -3.14 -31.72 3.89
C TRP A 34 -4.45 -32.12 3.19
N SER A 35 -4.40 -32.51 1.92
CA SER A 35 -5.59 -32.89 1.15
C SER A 35 -6.23 -34.19 1.65
N ALA A 36 -5.43 -35.18 2.07
CA ALA A 36 -5.92 -36.45 2.60
C ALA A 36 -6.76 -36.33 3.88
N ARG A 37 -6.66 -35.20 4.60
CA ARG A 37 -7.40 -34.95 5.86
C ARG A 37 -8.74 -34.24 5.66
N ARG A 38 -9.08 -33.82 4.43
CA ARG A 38 -10.27 -33.01 4.15
C ARG A 38 -11.46 -33.88 3.78
N ASN A 39 -12.58 -33.65 4.44
CA ASN A 39 -13.86 -34.34 4.19
C ASN A 39 -14.94 -33.40 3.61
N ALA A 40 -14.69 -32.09 3.60
CA ALA A 40 -15.59 -31.06 3.10
C ALA A 40 -15.01 -30.38 1.84
N PRO A 41 -15.85 -29.90 0.91
CA PRO A 41 -15.40 -29.06 -0.20
C PRO A 41 -14.56 -27.89 0.31
N THR A 42 -13.34 -27.73 -0.22
CA THR A 42 -12.40 -26.72 0.27
C THR A 42 -11.75 -25.99 -0.90
N ILE A 43 -11.64 -24.67 -0.79
CA ILE A 43 -10.83 -23.82 -1.66
C ILE A 43 -9.57 -23.42 -0.91
N SER A 44 -8.41 -23.68 -1.51
CA SER A 44 -7.10 -23.30 -0.97
C SER A 44 -6.52 -22.15 -1.78
N VAL A 45 -6.19 -21.04 -1.12
CA VAL A 45 -5.58 -19.83 -1.68
C VAL A 45 -4.16 -19.73 -1.17
N PHE A 46 -3.24 -20.46 -1.81
CA PHE A 46 -1.88 -20.62 -1.30
C PHE A 46 -0.92 -19.56 -1.86
N LEU A 47 -0.34 -18.71 -1.00
CA LEU A 47 0.70 -17.75 -1.38
C LEU A 47 2.05 -18.46 -1.59
N HIS A 48 2.57 -18.44 -2.82
CA HIS A 48 3.84 -19.10 -3.15
C HIS A 48 4.92 -18.14 -3.69
N GLY A 49 4.54 -16.92 -4.07
CA GLY A 49 5.46 -15.92 -4.62
C GLY A 49 5.25 -14.55 -4.02
N ILE A 50 6.35 -13.85 -3.69
CA ILE A 50 6.35 -12.45 -3.26
C ILE A 50 7.50 -11.75 -3.98
N ARG A 51 7.18 -10.71 -4.75
CA ARG A 51 8.18 -9.95 -5.52
C ARG A 51 7.89 -8.46 -5.43
N GLU A 52 8.93 -7.65 -5.29
CA GLU A 52 8.78 -6.21 -5.39
C GLU A 52 8.68 -5.78 -6.86
N ASP A 53 7.69 -4.95 -7.18
CA ASP A 53 7.65 -4.21 -8.45
C ASP A 53 8.63 -3.03 -8.37
N ALA A 54 9.88 -3.31 -8.73
CA ALA A 54 10.95 -2.32 -8.72
C ALA A 54 10.72 -1.18 -9.72
N ALA A 55 9.88 -1.35 -10.75
CA ALA A 55 9.59 -0.30 -11.73
C ALA A 55 8.70 0.79 -11.12
N ARG A 56 7.83 0.44 -10.16
CA ARG A 56 7.02 1.39 -9.39
C ARG A 56 7.75 1.99 -8.18
N ARG A 57 9.00 1.59 -7.91
CA ARG A 57 9.78 2.08 -6.76
C ARG A 57 10.04 3.57 -6.90
N ARG A 58 9.63 4.34 -5.88
CA ARG A 58 9.94 5.77 -5.78
C ARG A 58 10.90 6.01 -4.61
N THR A 59 11.74 7.03 -4.76
CA THR A 59 12.64 7.52 -3.72
C THR A 59 12.18 8.88 -3.21
N GLY A 60 12.70 9.28 -2.05
CA GLY A 60 12.36 10.55 -1.40
C GLY A 60 11.34 10.39 -0.29
N THR A 61 10.77 11.52 0.12
CA THR A 61 9.90 11.61 1.29
C THR A 61 8.73 12.52 0.95
N ALA A 62 7.52 12.07 1.25
CA ALA A 62 6.29 12.82 1.06
C ALA A 62 5.84 13.46 2.37
N GLU A 63 5.41 14.72 2.32
CA GLU A 63 4.84 15.44 3.45
C GLU A 63 3.45 14.90 3.79
N THR A 64 3.25 14.54 5.05
CA THR A 64 1.93 14.22 5.62
C THR A 64 1.40 15.46 6.31
N HIS A 65 0.17 15.84 5.99
CA HIS A 65 -0.49 17.04 6.52
C HIS A 65 -1.67 16.68 7.41
N ASP A 66 -2.01 17.53 8.38
CA ASP A 66 -3.30 17.50 9.08
C ASP A 66 -4.41 18.22 8.29
N GLU A 67 -5.61 18.29 8.88
CA GLU A 67 -6.79 18.96 8.32
C GLU A 67 -6.57 20.47 8.13
N GLU A 68 -5.78 21.09 9.01
CA GLU A 68 -5.38 22.51 8.92
C GLU A 68 -4.26 22.77 7.89
N GLY A 69 -3.61 21.72 7.36
CA GLY A 69 -2.54 21.81 6.38
C GLY A 69 -1.15 22.04 6.97
N VAL A 70 -0.94 21.74 8.25
CA VAL A 70 0.37 21.71 8.91
C VAL A 70 1.02 20.36 8.65
N ILE A 71 2.34 20.36 8.41
CA ILE A 71 3.11 19.12 8.22
C ILE A 71 3.15 18.39 9.57
N THR A 72 2.49 17.25 9.66
CA THR A 72 2.51 16.37 10.85
C THR A 72 3.54 15.27 10.74
N GLY A 73 4.14 15.07 9.57
CA GLY A 73 5.20 14.12 9.39
C GLY A 73 5.63 13.93 7.96
N TRP A 74 6.50 12.95 7.81
CA TRP A 74 7.18 12.59 6.60
C TRP A 74 6.96 11.10 6.37
N ARG A 75 6.53 10.70 5.17
CA ARG A 75 6.34 9.29 4.83
C ARG A 75 7.18 8.94 3.61
N THR A 76 7.90 7.82 3.68
CA THR A 76 8.52 7.27 2.47
C THR A 76 7.42 6.79 1.49
N PRO A 77 7.62 6.92 0.17
CA PRO A 77 6.67 6.41 -0.81
C PRO A 77 6.38 4.92 -0.59
N PRO A 78 5.13 4.47 -0.78
CA PRO A 78 4.79 3.07 -0.66
C PRO A 78 5.56 2.24 -1.70
N ARG A 79 5.91 1.02 -1.31
CA ARG A 79 6.52 0.04 -2.22
C ARG A 79 5.46 -0.91 -2.73
N TRP A 80 5.54 -1.28 -3.99
CA TRP A 80 4.57 -2.17 -4.62
C TRP A 80 5.11 -3.59 -4.64
N PHE A 81 4.29 -4.54 -4.21
CA PHE A 81 4.62 -5.96 -4.20
C PHE A 81 3.58 -6.75 -4.98
N GLU A 82 4.06 -7.60 -5.87
CA GLU A 82 3.29 -8.65 -6.51
C GLU A 82 3.30 -9.88 -5.59
N LEU A 83 2.11 -10.32 -5.19
CA LEU A 83 1.84 -11.53 -4.44
C LEU A 83 1.21 -12.54 -5.39
N THR A 84 1.83 -13.71 -5.54
CA THR A 84 1.36 -14.78 -6.43
C THR A 84 0.74 -15.90 -5.60
N TYR A 85 -0.57 -16.07 -5.78
CA TYR A 85 -1.38 -17.09 -5.12
C TYR A 85 -1.76 -18.19 -6.12
N LEU A 86 -1.76 -19.42 -5.64
CA LEU A 86 -2.27 -20.59 -6.35
C LEU A 86 -3.62 -20.97 -5.74
N VAL A 87 -4.70 -20.79 -6.50
CA VAL A 87 -6.06 -21.12 -6.05
C VAL A 87 -6.47 -22.49 -6.56
N THR A 88 -6.79 -23.40 -5.63
CA THR A 88 -7.12 -24.80 -5.94
C THR A 88 -8.42 -25.20 -5.25
N ALA A 89 -9.18 -26.10 -5.87
CA ALA A 89 -10.41 -26.66 -5.29
C ALA A 89 -10.23 -28.15 -4.98
N TRP A 90 -10.78 -28.57 -3.85
CA TRP A 90 -10.65 -29.91 -3.31
C TRP A 90 -12.02 -30.46 -2.95
N THR A 91 -12.43 -31.52 -3.66
CA THR A 91 -13.68 -32.24 -3.40
C THR A 91 -13.51 -33.74 -3.67
N ASN A 92 -14.58 -34.53 -3.50
CA ASN A 92 -14.56 -35.96 -3.81
C ASN A 92 -14.61 -36.27 -5.32
N ARG A 93 -15.04 -35.33 -6.16
CA ARG A 93 -15.25 -35.55 -7.60
C ARG A 93 -14.57 -34.44 -8.42
N PRO A 94 -13.72 -34.77 -9.41
CA PRO A 94 -13.08 -33.76 -10.26
C PRO A 94 -14.07 -32.78 -10.92
N GLN A 95 -15.27 -33.23 -11.27
CA GLN A 95 -16.30 -32.37 -11.86
C GLN A 95 -16.78 -31.29 -10.89
N ASP A 96 -16.86 -31.60 -9.60
CA ASP A 96 -17.26 -30.63 -8.58
C ASP A 96 -16.11 -29.67 -8.25
N GLU A 97 -14.85 -30.13 -8.34
CA GLU A 97 -13.68 -29.23 -8.29
C GLU A 97 -13.72 -28.21 -9.43
N HIS A 98 -14.00 -28.66 -10.66
CA HIS A 98 -14.12 -27.77 -11.81
C HIS A 98 -15.27 -26.76 -11.67
N ARG A 99 -16.38 -27.15 -11.03
CA ARG A 99 -17.51 -26.25 -10.74
C ARG A 99 -17.11 -25.17 -9.76
N LEU A 100 -16.47 -25.54 -8.65
CA LEU A 100 -15.96 -24.57 -7.67
C LEU A 100 -14.93 -23.62 -8.29
N LEU A 101 -13.98 -24.14 -9.08
CA LEU A 101 -13.02 -23.31 -9.80
C LEU A 101 -13.72 -22.36 -10.79
N SER A 102 -14.81 -22.79 -11.44
CA SER A 102 -15.58 -21.91 -12.33
C SER A 102 -16.24 -20.76 -11.57
N GLU A 103 -16.78 -21.02 -10.38
CA GLU A 103 -17.39 -19.99 -9.53
C GLU A 103 -16.34 -18.99 -9.03
N VAL A 104 -15.22 -19.48 -8.51
CA VAL A 104 -14.07 -18.66 -8.10
C VAL A 104 -13.57 -17.81 -9.26
N LEU A 105 -13.34 -18.43 -10.44
CA LEU A 105 -12.85 -17.72 -11.62
C LEU A 105 -13.80 -16.61 -12.05
N ARG A 106 -15.12 -16.86 -12.04
CA ARG A 106 -16.12 -15.83 -12.36
C ARG A 106 -16.04 -14.65 -11.39
N THR A 107 -15.82 -14.90 -10.11
CA THR A 107 -15.66 -13.83 -9.11
C THR A 107 -14.39 -13.03 -9.34
N LEU A 108 -13.26 -13.71 -9.53
CA LEU A 108 -11.97 -13.05 -9.72
C LEU A 108 -11.91 -12.24 -11.03
N VAL A 109 -12.38 -12.78 -12.15
CA VAL A 109 -12.36 -12.10 -13.46
C VAL A 109 -13.31 -10.88 -13.51
N ARG A 110 -14.31 -10.81 -12.63
CA ARG A 110 -15.18 -9.62 -12.51
C ARG A 110 -14.60 -8.54 -11.60
N THR A 111 -13.51 -8.86 -10.89
CA THR A 111 -12.96 -8.02 -9.83
C THR A 111 -11.50 -7.71 -10.13
N ASP A 112 -11.26 -6.70 -10.97
CA ASP A 112 -9.90 -6.28 -11.35
C ASP A 112 -9.16 -5.53 -10.22
N THR A 113 -9.92 -5.06 -9.22
CA THR A 113 -9.38 -4.34 -8.07
C THR A 113 -10.08 -4.79 -6.81
N LEU A 114 -9.33 -4.99 -5.73
CA LEU A 114 -9.92 -5.31 -4.44
C LEU A 114 -10.78 -4.11 -4.00
N PRO A 115 -12.07 -4.30 -3.70
CA PRO A 115 -12.93 -3.19 -3.29
C PRO A 115 -12.41 -2.52 -2.01
N ALA A 116 -12.39 -1.19 -1.99
CA ALA A 116 -11.86 -0.42 -0.86
C ALA A 116 -12.56 -0.73 0.49
N ARG A 117 -13.83 -1.17 0.46
CA ARG A 117 -14.57 -1.62 1.67
C ARG A 117 -13.95 -2.86 2.33
N LEU A 118 -13.18 -3.65 1.58
CA LEU A 118 -12.51 -4.87 2.05
C LEU A 118 -11.08 -4.60 2.48
N HIS A 119 -10.58 -3.37 2.34
CA HIS A 119 -9.26 -3.00 2.82
C HIS A 119 -9.27 -2.90 4.34
N THR A 120 -8.23 -3.42 4.98
CA THR A 120 -8.03 -3.34 6.43
C THR A 120 -6.66 -2.75 6.76
N GLY A 121 -6.52 -2.25 7.99
CA GLY A 121 -5.25 -1.73 8.51
C GLY A 121 -4.54 -0.75 7.58
N SER A 122 -3.28 -1.04 7.27
CA SER A 122 -2.41 -0.19 6.46
C SER A 122 -2.90 0.01 5.01
N LEU A 123 -3.57 -0.98 4.41
CA LEU A 123 -4.15 -0.84 3.07
C LEU A 123 -5.31 0.15 3.07
N ALA A 124 -6.14 0.13 4.11
CA ALA A 124 -7.24 1.07 4.27
C ALA A 124 -6.71 2.49 4.52
N GLU A 125 -5.68 2.64 5.37
CA GLU A 125 -5.04 3.93 5.66
C GLU A 125 -4.37 4.55 4.42
N LEU A 126 -3.74 3.73 3.56
CA LEU A 126 -3.11 4.22 2.34
C LEU A 126 -4.14 4.72 1.32
N GLY A 127 -5.34 4.11 1.28
CA GLY A 127 -6.38 4.45 0.30
C GLY A 127 -5.96 4.22 -1.15
N LEU A 128 -4.94 3.40 -1.38
CA LEU A 128 -4.43 3.06 -2.70
C LEU A 128 -5.09 1.80 -3.24
N THR A 129 -5.15 1.69 -4.56
CA THR A 129 -5.71 0.52 -5.25
C THR A 129 -4.85 -0.72 -5.05
N VAL A 130 -5.50 -1.86 -4.77
CA VAL A 130 -4.90 -3.19 -4.83
C VAL A 130 -5.44 -3.86 -6.10
N GLU A 131 -4.56 -4.13 -7.06
CA GLU A 131 -4.94 -4.72 -8.36
C GLU A 131 -4.97 -6.25 -8.24
N LEU A 132 -5.98 -6.88 -8.85
CA LEU A 132 -6.14 -8.32 -8.91
C LEU A 132 -6.09 -8.78 -10.37
N GLU A 133 -5.31 -9.81 -10.66
CA GLU A 133 -5.23 -10.39 -12.00
C GLU A 133 -5.30 -11.92 -11.88
N ALA A 134 -6.41 -12.51 -12.34
CA ALA A 134 -6.63 -13.94 -12.33
C ALA A 134 -6.44 -14.56 -13.71
N ALA A 135 -5.77 -15.71 -13.76
CA ALA A 135 -5.47 -16.45 -14.99
C ALA A 135 -4.77 -15.59 -16.08
N GLY A 136 -4.00 -14.58 -15.65
CA GLY A 136 -3.25 -13.71 -16.54
C GLY A 136 -2.03 -14.40 -17.16
N PRO A 137 -1.45 -13.86 -18.25
CA PRO A 137 -0.24 -14.41 -18.86
C PRO A 137 0.88 -14.46 -17.81
N GLY A 138 1.52 -15.61 -17.62
CA GLY A 138 2.47 -15.84 -16.53
C GLY A 138 3.53 -14.73 -16.43
N ALA A 139 3.59 -14.05 -15.28
CA ALA A 139 4.60 -13.04 -15.00
C ALA A 139 5.84 -13.76 -14.45
N GLY A 140 6.85 -13.93 -15.32
CA GLY A 140 8.13 -14.62 -15.11
C GLY A 140 8.40 -15.16 -13.69
N GLY A 141 7.87 -16.33 -13.36
CA GLY A 141 7.99 -17.03 -12.08
C GLY A 141 7.80 -18.55 -12.29
N PRO A 142 7.86 -19.37 -11.21
CA PRO A 142 7.59 -20.80 -11.33
C PRO A 142 6.17 -21.02 -11.86
N SER A 143 6.02 -21.91 -12.83
CA SER A 143 4.71 -22.30 -13.33
C SER A 143 3.92 -23.07 -12.26
N ALA A 144 2.60 -23.18 -12.42
CA ALA A 144 1.79 -24.05 -11.56
C ALA A 144 2.37 -25.48 -11.45
N SER A 145 2.89 -26.03 -12.55
CA SER A 145 3.54 -27.35 -12.57
C SER A 145 4.79 -27.42 -11.69
N ASP A 146 5.59 -26.36 -11.66
CA ASP A 146 6.78 -26.29 -10.81
C ASP A 146 6.40 -26.22 -9.33
N VAL A 147 5.35 -25.44 -9.01
CA VAL A 147 4.81 -25.35 -7.64
C VAL A 147 4.29 -26.71 -7.18
N TRP A 148 3.51 -27.41 -8.00
CA TRP A 148 3.01 -28.75 -7.67
C TRP A 148 4.15 -29.77 -7.47
N SER A 149 5.16 -29.72 -8.32
CA SER A 149 6.35 -30.57 -8.19
C SER A 149 7.07 -30.33 -6.85
N ALA A 150 7.16 -29.07 -6.41
CA ALA A 150 7.75 -28.71 -5.12
C ALA A 150 6.88 -29.12 -3.92
N LEU A 151 5.55 -29.12 -4.06
CA LEU A 151 4.61 -29.50 -3.01
C LEU A 151 4.49 -31.02 -2.81
N GLY A 152 5.06 -31.83 -3.71
CA GLY A 152 5.00 -33.30 -3.64
C GLY A 152 3.58 -33.86 -3.81
N GLY A 153 2.69 -33.06 -4.40
CA GLY A 153 1.29 -33.41 -4.66
C GLY A 153 1.05 -33.88 -6.09
N GLU A 154 -0.15 -34.40 -6.35
CA GLU A 154 -0.62 -34.64 -7.70
C GLU A 154 -1.02 -33.30 -8.35
N LEU A 155 -0.63 -33.10 -9.61
CA LEU A 155 -0.99 -31.92 -10.38
C LEU A 155 -2.52 -31.82 -10.52
N LYS A 156 -3.10 -30.74 -10.00
CA LYS A 156 -4.53 -30.42 -10.14
C LYS A 156 -4.72 -29.11 -10.90
N ALA A 157 -5.94 -28.93 -11.42
CA ALA A 157 -6.36 -27.66 -11.99
C ALA A 157 -6.29 -26.56 -10.92
N ALA A 158 -5.71 -25.43 -11.29
CA ALA A 158 -5.49 -24.29 -10.41
C ALA A 158 -5.67 -22.98 -11.18
N ILE A 159 -5.98 -21.91 -10.46
CA ILE A 159 -6.01 -20.54 -10.98
C ILE A 159 -4.81 -19.81 -10.37
N ASP A 160 -3.93 -19.30 -11.23
CA ASP A 160 -2.90 -18.37 -10.81
C ASP A 160 -3.54 -16.98 -10.58
N LEU A 161 -3.45 -16.48 -9.36
CA LEU A 161 -3.95 -15.17 -8.96
C LEU A 161 -2.78 -14.29 -8.56
N ARG A 162 -2.61 -13.17 -9.26
CA ARG A 162 -1.67 -12.12 -8.89
C ARG A 162 -2.39 -11.00 -8.16
N VAL A 163 -1.79 -10.53 -7.08
CA VAL A 163 -2.26 -9.37 -6.33
C VAL A 163 -1.13 -8.36 -6.24
N LEU A 164 -1.34 -7.18 -6.80
CA LEU A 164 -0.40 -6.08 -6.71
C LEU A 164 -0.83 -5.13 -5.60
N ALA A 165 -0.11 -5.17 -4.47
CA ALA A 165 -0.47 -4.47 -3.25
C ALA A 165 0.62 -3.48 -2.79
N PRO A 166 0.23 -2.29 -2.29
CA PRO A 166 1.17 -1.34 -1.73
C PRO A 166 1.50 -1.69 -0.26
N LEU A 167 2.79 -1.72 0.06
CA LEU A 167 3.30 -1.72 1.43
C LEU A 167 3.53 -0.28 1.87
N ALA A 168 2.91 0.11 2.98
CA ALA A 168 3.06 1.43 3.56
C ALA A 168 4.53 1.73 3.90
N GLY A 169 5.01 2.88 3.45
CA GLY A 169 6.34 3.37 3.85
C GLY A 169 6.36 3.84 5.30
N GLU A 170 7.56 3.87 5.89
CA GLU A 170 7.81 4.37 7.24
C GLU A 170 7.35 5.82 7.40
N ARG A 171 6.75 6.11 8.56
CA ARG A 171 6.31 7.45 8.96
C ARG A 171 7.23 8.00 10.03
N THR A 172 7.79 9.16 9.79
CA THR A 172 8.55 9.95 10.76
C THR A 172 7.70 11.14 11.18
N ALA A 173 7.41 11.27 12.47
CA ALA A 173 6.67 12.43 12.97
C ALA A 173 7.45 13.73 12.72
N ALA A 174 6.74 14.79 12.35
CA ALA A 174 7.36 16.11 12.28
C ALA A 174 7.70 16.59 13.69
N GLY A 175 8.82 17.31 13.83
CA GLY A 175 9.09 18.08 15.03
C GLY A 175 8.05 19.18 15.23
N PRO A 176 8.07 19.88 16.39
CA PRO A 176 7.18 21.01 16.61
C PRO A 176 7.30 22.03 15.46
N PRO A 177 6.18 22.66 15.06
CA PRO A 177 6.19 23.60 13.96
C PRO A 177 7.21 24.70 14.21
N VAL A 178 8.04 25.00 13.20
CA VAL A 178 9.02 26.08 13.28
C VAL A 178 8.25 27.41 13.25
N THR A 179 8.15 28.06 14.40
CA THR A 179 7.47 29.35 14.56
C THR A 179 8.38 30.54 14.31
N GLU A 180 9.70 30.34 14.34
CA GLU A 180 10.70 31.40 14.19
C GLU A 180 11.46 31.27 12.86
N GLY A 181 11.72 32.42 12.22
CA GLY A 181 12.50 32.48 10.99
C GLY A 181 13.99 32.21 11.19
N LEU A 182 14.67 31.82 10.11
CA LEU A 182 16.11 31.58 10.08
C LEU A 182 16.90 32.85 10.47
N VAL A 183 17.87 32.70 11.37
CA VAL A 183 18.78 33.77 11.80
C VAL A 183 20.12 33.61 11.09
N MET A 184 20.57 34.63 10.37
CA MET A 184 21.89 34.67 9.75
C MET A 184 22.85 35.51 10.61
N GLN A 185 23.93 34.90 11.09
CA GLN A 185 25.02 35.62 11.75
C GLN A 185 26.24 35.66 10.82
N ALA A 186 26.74 36.85 10.54
CA ALA A 186 28.03 37.01 9.86
C ALA A 186 29.13 36.92 10.92
N ALA A 187 29.98 35.88 10.85
CA ALA A 187 31.16 35.81 11.70
C ALA A 187 32.18 36.87 11.23
N PRO A 188 32.72 37.71 12.14
CA PRO A 188 33.74 38.69 11.75
C PRO A 188 35.02 37.98 11.30
N HIS A 189 35.59 38.43 10.19
CA HIS A 189 36.93 38.04 9.78
C HIS A 189 37.92 38.78 10.69
N LEU A 190 38.42 38.08 11.72
CA LEU A 190 39.51 38.50 12.60
C LEU A 190 39.36 39.92 13.16
N ASP A 191 38.59 40.07 14.23
CA ASP A 191 38.95 40.84 15.44
C ASP A 191 37.74 40.87 16.39
N GLY A 192 37.99 40.51 17.66
CA GLY A 192 37.00 40.18 18.68
C GLY A 192 36.13 41.33 19.19
N GLY A 193 35.30 41.90 18.32
CA GLY A 193 34.16 42.74 18.72
C GLY A 193 32.98 41.90 19.22
N PRO A 194 32.09 42.47 20.08
CA PRO A 194 30.90 41.75 20.55
C PRO A 194 30.06 41.28 19.35
N GLY A 195 29.73 39.98 19.33
CA GLY A 195 29.08 39.35 18.20
C GLY A 195 27.75 40.00 17.83
N ASP A 196 27.57 40.34 16.55
CA ASP A 196 26.33 40.85 15.98
C ASP A 196 25.18 39.87 16.32
N PRO A 197 24.04 40.31 16.91
CA PRO A 197 22.93 39.44 17.30
C PRO A 197 22.36 38.58 16.16
N GLY A 198 22.73 38.85 14.90
CA GLY A 198 22.29 38.12 13.74
C GLY A 198 21.00 38.69 13.16
N ARG A 199 20.83 38.53 11.86
CA ARG A 199 19.73 39.10 11.09
C ARG A 199 18.68 38.04 10.82
N ARG A 200 17.44 38.29 11.24
CA ARG A 200 16.29 37.41 10.97
C ARG A 200 15.83 37.59 9.52
N LEU A 201 15.65 36.49 8.80
CA LEU A 201 15.01 36.51 7.49
C LEU A 201 13.49 36.73 7.67
N ARG A 202 12.91 37.71 6.96
CA ARG A 202 11.47 38.00 7.06
C ARG A 202 10.69 36.98 6.22
N TYR A 203 9.78 36.24 6.85
CA TYR A 203 8.80 35.37 6.19
C TYR A 203 7.40 35.96 6.33
N ASP A 204 6.56 35.81 5.31
CA ASP A 204 5.14 36.20 5.39
C ASP A 204 4.42 35.32 6.44
N GLY A 205 3.92 35.95 7.51
CA GLY A 205 3.24 35.27 8.62
C GLY A 205 4.13 34.86 9.81
N ALA A 206 5.41 35.25 9.85
CA ALA A 206 6.28 35.07 11.02
C ALA A 206 6.24 36.28 11.97
N THR A 207 6.61 36.06 13.24
CA THR A 207 6.74 37.09 14.29
C THR A 207 7.64 38.25 13.86
N ASP A 208 7.38 39.47 14.36
CA ASP A 208 8.07 40.71 13.99
C ASP A 208 9.61 40.52 13.88
N PRO A 209 10.17 40.63 12.66
CA PRO A 209 11.59 40.38 12.41
C PRO A 209 12.52 41.48 12.95
N GLY A 210 11.98 42.57 13.50
CA GLY A 210 12.75 43.69 14.03
C GLY A 210 13.46 44.53 12.96
N GLY A 211 14.20 45.53 13.43
CA GLY A 211 14.80 46.60 12.60
C GLY A 211 15.93 46.16 11.67
N GLN A 212 16.52 44.97 11.85
CA GLN A 212 17.66 44.48 11.06
C GLN A 212 17.32 43.32 10.10
N GLY A 213 16.03 43.00 9.93
CA GLY A 213 15.61 41.89 9.08
C GLY A 213 15.84 42.15 7.58
N PHE A 214 16.37 41.14 6.88
CA PHE A 214 16.61 41.17 5.43
C PHE A 214 15.58 40.29 4.71
N ALA A 215 15.14 40.67 3.50
CA ALA A 215 14.23 39.87 2.69
C ALA A 215 14.47 40.01 1.19
N ALA A 216 14.42 38.88 0.48
CA ALA A 216 13.89 38.84 -0.88
C ALA A 216 12.46 38.28 -0.77
N PRO A 217 11.44 38.92 -1.35
CA PRO A 217 10.07 38.42 -1.27
C PRO A 217 9.98 37.08 -2.01
N ARG A 218 9.64 36.00 -1.29
CA ARG A 218 9.21 34.74 -1.90
C ARG A 218 7.80 34.45 -1.44
N GLU A 219 6.86 34.55 -2.37
CA GLU A 219 5.50 34.07 -2.15
C GLU A 219 5.53 32.58 -1.80
N ARG A 220 4.92 32.22 -0.68
CA ARG A 220 4.65 30.83 -0.33
C ARG A 220 3.59 30.30 -1.30
N ARG A 221 4.02 29.70 -2.41
CA ARG A 221 3.10 29.00 -3.32
C ARG A 221 2.47 27.84 -2.56
N LEU A 222 1.16 27.89 -2.38
CA LEU A 222 0.37 26.75 -1.92
C LEU A 222 0.63 25.55 -2.86
N PRO A 223 0.53 24.31 -2.35
CA PRO A 223 0.60 23.12 -3.19
C PRO A 223 -0.38 23.21 -4.37
N PRO A 224 -0.05 22.65 -5.55
CA PRO A 224 -0.96 22.65 -6.69
C PRO A 224 -2.30 22.00 -6.28
N GLY A 225 -3.40 22.76 -6.39
CA GLY A 225 -4.76 22.28 -6.13
C GLY A 225 -5.63 23.11 -5.18
N ARG A 226 -5.07 23.98 -4.32
CA ARG A 226 -5.86 24.86 -3.44
C ARG A 226 -5.82 26.32 -3.92
N ARG A 227 -6.89 26.78 -4.57
CA ARG A 227 -7.13 28.22 -4.80
C ARG A 227 -7.32 28.92 -3.46
N ARG A 228 -6.61 30.03 -3.27
CA ARG A 228 -6.78 30.96 -2.15
C ARG A 228 -8.25 31.40 -2.11
N ARG A 229 -9.01 30.98 -1.10
CA ARG A 229 -10.39 31.46 -0.90
C ARG A 229 -10.28 32.97 -0.66
N GLY A 230 -10.69 33.76 -1.65
CA GLY A 230 -10.61 35.20 -1.62
C GLY A 230 -11.38 35.73 -0.41
N ASN A 231 -10.68 36.53 0.41
CA ASN A 231 -11.29 37.31 1.47
C ASN A 231 -11.98 38.50 0.80
N ALA A 232 -13.29 38.41 0.56
CA ALA A 232 -14.09 39.54 0.12
C ALA A 232 -14.72 40.18 1.36
N ALA A 233 -14.10 41.25 1.84
CA ALA A 233 -14.74 42.24 2.68
C ALA A 233 -15.10 43.44 1.81
N ARG A 234 -16.39 43.66 1.60
CA ARG A 234 -17.05 44.98 1.67
C ARG A 234 -18.55 44.78 1.82
#